data_AF-A0A101X4U6-F1
#
_entry.id   AF-A0A101X4U6-F1
#
_cell.length_a   1.000
_cell.length_b   1.000
_cell.length_c   1.000
_cell.angle_alpha   90.00
_cell.angle_beta   90.00
_cell.angle_gamma   90.00
#
_symmetry.space_group_name_H-M   'P 1'
#
loop_
_entity.id
_entity.type
_entity.pdbx_description
1 polymer ?
#
loop_
_entity_poly.entity_id
_entity_poly.type
_entity_poly.pdbx_seq_one_letter_code
_entity_poly.pdbx_strand_id
1 'polypeptide(L)'
;MLLLRDCRYVVTPTEDDDVKVLEGVSILINDDGVIQQVGDVDVNGAEVVKCDGVAIPGLFNAHTHLAMTMFRGLVSDHELEDWLNVIWGMEKRLTSDVILKGFELGLIESIMNGTSAVLDMYFNPDVVDLVERYGIRVFEGPTFIDNLRDPKLTENELRNLVSRVRDSKLIKPILNLHSVYANSEDTLMRVRELKEELNLRLHTHVSETRREVYTVRGRYGLYPVEVLSKFGLLDSSTILVHLGWVTNWELELIVRTQATAVHCPSSNMKLATAGFFPIKELLKGTNVALGTDGPGTGDSLDMFKEMRMAVLLQRNNYWDAKALTAKEALLMATVNGYRSVGLRGGLIAPGYLGDVTVLDVKDPRINPLNKLNVANNIVYSSNGGMVKYLVVNGKVVYGSHNREELIERALVISRELNEYLRGMLNG
;
A
#
# COMPACT_ATOMS: atom_id res chain seq x y z
N MET A 1 10.41 -4.86 -25.53
CA MET A 1 10.04 -6.00 -24.67
C MET A 1 11.16 -6.24 -23.68
N LEU A 2 10.84 -6.71 -22.48
CA LEU A 2 11.80 -7.04 -21.42
C LEU A 2 11.73 -8.54 -21.10
N LEU A 3 12.88 -9.20 -21.02
CA LEU A 3 13.01 -10.59 -20.62
C LEU A 3 13.79 -10.70 -19.31
N LEU A 4 13.12 -11.10 -18.23
CA LEU A 4 13.76 -11.56 -17.01
C LEU A 4 14.18 -13.01 -17.21
N ARG A 5 15.46 -13.22 -17.51
CA ARG A 5 15.99 -14.53 -17.95
C ARG A 5 16.48 -15.36 -16.76
N ASP A 6 16.16 -16.65 -16.77
CA ASP A 6 16.69 -17.68 -15.88
C ASP A 6 16.50 -17.32 -14.38
N CYS A 7 15.28 -17.00 -13.97
CA CYS A 7 14.97 -16.87 -12.54
C CYS A 7 15.15 -18.22 -11.86
N ARG A 8 15.90 -18.24 -10.74
CA ARG A 8 16.11 -19.45 -9.95
C ARG A 8 14.77 -19.99 -9.47
N TYR A 9 13.96 -19.11 -8.89
CA TYR A 9 12.57 -19.40 -8.55
C TYR A 9 11.65 -18.27 -9.02
N VAL A 10 10.44 -18.63 -9.44
CA VAL A 10 9.31 -17.71 -9.57
C VAL A 10 8.24 -18.15 -8.58
N VAL A 11 7.95 -17.31 -7.60
CA VAL A 11 6.92 -17.57 -6.58
C VAL A 11 5.76 -16.62 -6.84
N THR A 12 4.60 -17.15 -7.20
CA THR A 12 3.46 -16.34 -7.61
C THR A 12 2.15 -16.90 -7.07
N PRO A 13 1.17 -16.05 -6.74
CA PRO A 13 -0.20 -16.47 -6.56
C PRO A 13 -0.76 -17.18 -7.81
N THR A 14 -1.86 -17.89 -7.60
CA THR A 14 -2.71 -18.54 -8.60
C THR A 14 -4.11 -17.93 -8.57
N GLU A 15 -4.93 -18.18 -9.57
CA GLU A 15 -6.30 -17.62 -9.61
C GLU A 15 -7.22 -18.22 -8.53
N ASP A 16 -6.87 -19.40 -7.99
CA ASP A 16 -7.57 -20.07 -6.90
C ASP A 16 -7.01 -19.70 -5.50
N ASP A 17 -6.33 -18.56 -5.41
CA ASP A 17 -5.78 -18.00 -4.17
C ASP A 17 -4.77 -18.94 -3.41
N ASP A 18 -4.05 -19.81 -4.11
CA ASP A 18 -2.83 -20.51 -3.60
C ASP A 18 -1.55 -19.90 -4.20
N VAL A 19 -0.38 -20.32 -3.72
CA VAL A 19 0.95 -19.93 -4.20
C VAL A 19 1.65 -21.11 -4.87
N LYS A 20 2.10 -20.90 -6.12
CA LYS A 20 2.94 -21.84 -6.87
C LYS A 20 4.39 -21.38 -6.95
N VAL A 21 5.30 -22.36 -7.06
CA VAL A 21 6.75 -22.14 -7.21
C VAL A 21 7.22 -22.82 -8.50
N LEU A 22 7.75 -22.02 -9.43
CA LEU A 22 8.44 -22.49 -10.64
C LEU A 22 9.94 -22.36 -10.44
N GLU A 23 10.75 -23.18 -11.11
CA GLU A 23 12.21 -23.17 -11.00
C GLU A 23 12.85 -23.13 -12.37
N GLY A 24 13.89 -22.29 -12.52
CA GLY A 24 14.63 -22.15 -13.76
C GLY A 24 13.78 -21.65 -14.93
N VAL A 25 12.90 -20.69 -14.67
CA VAL A 25 12.00 -20.13 -15.71
C VAL A 25 12.30 -18.66 -15.98
N SER A 26 11.95 -18.20 -17.18
CA SER A 26 12.05 -16.81 -17.60
C SER A 26 10.66 -16.16 -17.67
N ILE A 27 10.62 -14.82 -17.58
CA ILE A 27 9.39 -14.02 -17.66
C ILE A 27 9.57 -12.99 -18.78
N LEU A 28 8.70 -13.03 -19.79
CA LEU A 28 8.67 -12.07 -20.89
C LEU A 28 7.55 -11.06 -20.68
N ILE A 29 7.90 -9.78 -20.73
CA ILE A 29 7.00 -8.64 -20.59
C ILE A 29 7.03 -7.83 -21.88
N ASN A 30 5.85 -7.56 -22.43
CA ASN A 30 5.71 -6.79 -23.67
C ASN A 30 5.86 -5.27 -23.43
N ASP A 31 5.82 -4.48 -24.51
CA ASP A 31 5.99 -3.02 -24.44
C ASP A 31 4.83 -2.29 -23.73
N ASP A 32 3.69 -2.96 -23.55
CA ASP A 32 2.57 -2.46 -22.76
C ASP A 32 2.70 -2.77 -21.27
N GLY A 33 3.80 -3.41 -20.86
CA GLY A 33 4.04 -3.77 -19.47
C GLY A 33 3.18 -4.95 -19.00
N VAL A 34 2.76 -5.82 -19.92
CA VAL A 34 1.96 -7.03 -19.64
C VAL A 34 2.82 -8.27 -19.84
N ILE A 35 2.69 -9.23 -18.94
CA ILE A 35 3.37 -10.53 -19.05
C ILE A 35 2.78 -11.26 -20.25
N GLN A 36 3.65 -11.64 -21.18
CA GLN A 36 3.29 -12.38 -22.38
C GLN A 36 3.50 -13.88 -22.21
N GLN A 37 4.60 -14.28 -21.54
CA GLN A 37 4.97 -15.68 -21.36
C GLN A 37 5.79 -15.89 -20.09
N VAL A 38 5.64 -17.07 -19.48
CA VAL A 38 6.42 -17.54 -18.34
C VAL A 38 6.85 -18.98 -18.63
N GLY A 39 8.14 -19.30 -18.50
CA GLY A 39 8.66 -20.63 -18.78
C GLY A 39 10.00 -20.59 -19.51
N ASP A 40 10.23 -21.56 -20.39
CA ASP A 40 11.32 -21.49 -21.36
C ASP A 40 10.93 -20.49 -22.47
N VAL A 41 11.67 -19.39 -22.55
CA VAL A 41 11.37 -18.28 -23.46
C VAL A 41 12.63 -17.93 -24.23
N ASP A 42 12.55 -18.03 -25.55
CA ASP A 42 13.57 -17.55 -26.47
C ASP A 42 12.95 -16.51 -27.41
N VAL A 43 13.38 -15.25 -27.28
CA VAL A 43 12.87 -14.13 -28.06
C VAL A 43 14.01 -13.23 -28.50
N ASN A 44 14.08 -12.99 -29.80
CA ASN A 44 15.02 -12.03 -30.40
C ASN A 44 14.55 -10.58 -30.17
N GLY A 45 15.50 -9.70 -29.83
CA GLY A 45 15.27 -8.25 -29.74
C GLY A 45 14.63 -7.76 -28.43
N ALA A 46 14.44 -8.63 -27.43
CA ALA A 46 14.08 -8.20 -26.08
C ALA A 46 15.31 -7.65 -25.33
N GLU A 47 15.12 -6.65 -24.48
CA GLU A 47 16.10 -6.29 -23.45
C GLU A 47 16.19 -7.46 -22.46
N VAL A 48 17.41 -7.97 -22.22
CA VAL A 48 17.61 -9.15 -21.37
C VAL A 48 18.20 -8.72 -20.03
N VAL A 49 17.46 -8.99 -18.96
CA VAL A 49 17.94 -8.82 -17.58
C VAL A 49 18.11 -10.20 -16.96
N LYS A 50 19.33 -10.50 -16.52
CA LYS A 50 19.62 -11.76 -15.82
C LYS A 50 18.95 -11.75 -14.45
N CYS A 51 17.91 -12.57 -14.30
CA CYS A 51 17.17 -12.68 -13.06
C CYS A 51 18.04 -13.31 -11.97
N ASP A 52 18.46 -14.56 -12.14
CA ASP A 52 19.29 -15.40 -11.24
C ASP A 52 18.91 -15.42 -9.74
N GLY A 53 17.78 -14.81 -9.39
CA GLY A 53 17.23 -14.70 -8.04
C GLY A 53 15.84 -15.32 -7.90
N VAL A 54 15.09 -14.85 -6.91
CA VAL A 54 13.66 -15.20 -6.73
C VAL A 54 12.81 -14.07 -7.27
N ALA A 55 12.03 -14.32 -8.31
CA ALA A 55 11.02 -13.38 -8.78
C ALA A 55 9.68 -13.61 -8.06
N ILE A 56 9.09 -12.54 -7.55
CA ILE A 56 7.74 -12.46 -7.01
C ILE A 56 6.98 -11.36 -7.74
N PRO A 57 5.63 -11.37 -7.76
CA PRO A 57 4.89 -10.20 -8.23
C PRO A 57 5.35 -8.97 -7.45
N GLY A 58 5.40 -7.81 -8.12
CA GLY A 58 5.69 -6.55 -7.46
C GLY A 58 4.76 -6.34 -6.27
N LEU A 59 5.31 -5.86 -5.14
CA LEU A 59 4.53 -5.70 -3.92
C LEU A 59 3.57 -4.53 -4.06
N PHE A 60 2.36 -4.70 -3.56
CA PHE A 60 1.34 -3.66 -3.50
C PHE A 60 1.15 -3.23 -2.05
N ASN A 61 1.46 -1.97 -1.76
CA ASN A 61 1.18 -1.38 -0.46
C ASN A 61 -0.20 -0.73 -0.48
N ALA A 62 -1.19 -1.39 0.12
CA ALA A 62 -2.59 -1.02 0.00
C ALA A 62 -3.05 0.11 0.93
N HIS A 63 -2.13 0.70 1.70
CA HIS A 63 -2.41 1.90 2.47
C HIS A 63 -1.11 2.57 2.93
N THR A 64 -0.90 3.82 2.52
CA THR A 64 0.24 4.66 2.91
C THR A 64 -0.13 6.11 3.16
N HIS A 65 0.76 6.80 3.86
CA HIS A 65 0.88 8.26 3.88
C HIS A 65 2.32 8.66 3.54
N LEU A 66 2.70 8.57 2.26
CA LEU A 66 4.09 8.66 1.80
C LEU A 66 4.79 9.94 2.24
N ALA A 67 4.09 11.08 2.20
CA ALA A 67 4.67 12.35 2.60
C ALA A 67 5.05 12.42 4.09
N MET A 68 4.50 11.55 4.93
CA MET A 68 4.83 11.48 6.35
C MET A 68 6.23 10.90 6.61
N THR A 69 7.03 10.55 5.59
CA THR A 69 8.44 10.18 5.78
C THR A 69 9.22 11.26 6.54
N MET A 70 8.79 12.52 6.40
CA MET A 70 9.34 13.64 7.16
C MET A 70 9.09 13.54 8.68
N PHE A 71 8.05 12.84 9.12
CA PHE A 71 7.71 12.66 10.53
C PHE A 71 8.29 11.37 11.13
N ARG A 72 9.07 10.61 10.35
CA ARG A 72 9.62 9.33 10.80
C ARG A 72 10.40 9.46 12.09
N GLY A 73 10.00 8.68 13.10
CA GLY A 73 10.64 8.66 14.42
C GLY A 73 10.61 9.99 15.19
N LEU A 74 9.83 10.99 14.73
CA LEU A 74 9.77 12.30 15.37
C LEU A 74 8.81 12.30 16.56
N VAL A 75 7.64 11.68 16.39
CA VAL A 75 6.60 11.55 17.43
C VAL A 75 6.39 10.06 17.71
N SER A 76 6.88 9.62 18.86
CA SER A 76 6.83 8.23 19.33
C SER A 76 6.17 8.17 20.69
N ASP A 77 5.73 6.97 21.10
CA ASP A 77 5.21 6.70 22.45
C ASP A 77 3.91 7.45 22.81
N HIS A 78 3.03 7.65 21.83
CA HIS A 78 1.71 8.25 21.99
C HIS A 78 0.60 7.32 21.47
N GLU A 79 -0.57 7.36 22.11
CA GLU A 79 -1.80 6.79 21.54
C GLU A 79 -2.27 7.63 20.33
N LEU A 80 -3.08 7.04 19.44
CA LEU A 80 -3.47 7.66 18.16
C LEU A 80 -3.93 9.11 18.30
N GLU A 81 -4.79 9.44 19.27
CA GLU A 81 -5.34 10.79 19.35
C GLU A 81 -4.35 11.83 19.84
N ASP A 82 -3.51 11.47 20.81
CA ASP A 82 -2.45 12.35 21.27
C ASP A 82 -1.43 12.57 20.16
N TRP A 83 -1.11 11.50 19.42
CA TRP A 83 -0.27 11.55 18.24
C TRP A 83 -0.87 12.45 17.13
N LEU A 84 -2.15 12.27 16.79
CA LEU A 84 -2.86 13.09 15.79
C LEU A 84 -2.88 14.57 16.18
N ASN A 85 -3.07 14.90 17.46
CA ASN A 85 -3.06 16.28 17.92
C ASN A 85 -1.70 16.97 17.67
N VAL A 86 -0.59 16.25 17.89
CA VAL A 86 0.75 16.77 17.58
C VAL A 86 0.93 16.90 16.07
N ILE A 87 0.63 15.84 15.32
CA ILE A 87 0.86 15.77 13.88
C ILE A 87 0.00 16.77 13.12
N TRP A 88 -1.30 16.88 13.41
CA TRP A 88 -2.18 17.88 12.80
C TRP A 88 -1.73 19.31 13.10
N GLY A 89 -1.09 19.54 14.25
CA GLY A 89 -0.45 20.82 14.56
C GLY A 89 0.72 21.14 13.62
N MET A 90 1.55 20.14 13.31
CA MET A 90 2.67 20.26 12.37
C MET A 90 2.20 20.34 10.91
N GLU A 91 1.23 19.51 10.53
CA GLU A 91 0.69 19.41 9.18
C GLU A 91 0.09 20.73 8.68
N LYS A 92 -0.55 21.50 9.57
CA LYS A 92 -1.07 22.85 9.28
C LYS A 92 0.01 23.85 8.84
N ARG A 93 1.27 23.59 9.15
CA ARG A 93 2.41 24.46 8.83
C ARG A 93 3.13 24.04 7.54
N LEU A 94 2.81 22.87 6.99
CA LEU A 94 3.51 22.31 5.83
C LEU A 94 3.24 23.12 4.57
N THR A 95 4.28 23.23 3.74
CA THR A 95 4.18 23.78 2.38
C THR A 95 4.11 22.64 1.37
N SER A 96 3.57 22.91 0.18
CA SER A 96 3.51 21.91 -0.90
C SER A 96 4.91 21.36 -1.27
N ASP A 97 5.95 22.19 -1.22
CA ASP A 97 7.34 21.77 -1.47
C ASP A 97 7.81 20.69 -0.47
N VAL A 98 7.52 20.89 0.82
CA VAL A 98 7.88 19.93 1.86
C VAL A 98 7.12 18.62 1.72
N ILE A 99 5.82 18.71 1.39
CA ILE A 99 5.00 17.52 1.15
C ILE A 99 5.51 16.74 -0.07
N LEU A 100 5.85 17.42 -1.17
CA LEU A 100 6.44 16.79 -2.36
C LEU A 100 7.77 16.09 -2.06
N LYS A 101 8.62 16.71 -1.24
CA LYS A 101 9.89 16.12 -0.79
C LYS A 101 9.66 14.88 0.07
N GLY A 102 8.73 14.95 1.03
CA GLY A 102 8.34 13.78 1.82
C GLY A 102 7.80 12.64 0.93
N PHE A 103 6.95 12.99 -0.03
CA PHE A 103 6.38 12.04 -0.97
C PHE A 103 7.45 11.37 -1.83
N GLU A 104 8.37 12.16 -2.39
CA GLU A 104 9.51 11.66 -3.18
C GLU A 104 10.39 10.72 -2.37
N LEU A 105 10.69 11.05 -1.10
CA LEU A 105 11.42 10.17 -0.20
C LEU A 105 10.67 8.84 0.05
N GLY A 106 9.34 8.90 0.20
CA GLY A 106 8.48 7.73 0.35
C GLY A 106 8.45 6.83 -0.89
N LEU A 107 8.43 7.43 -2.09
CA LEU A 107 8.53 6.69 -3.35
C LEU A 107 9.88 5.97 -3.46
N ILE A 108 10.99 6.68 -3.18
CA ILE A 108 12.33 6.08 -3.24
C ILE A 108 12.43 4.87 -2.29
N GLU A 109 11.98 5.01 -1.05
CA GLU A 109 11.98 3.90 -0.09
C GLU A 109 11.11 2.73 -0.58
N SER A 110 9.90 3.01 -1.09
CA SER A 110 8.99 1.99 -1.61
C SER A 110 9.63 1.20 -2.77
N ILE A 111 10.27 1.90 -3.70
CA ILE A 111 10.98 1.33 -4.85
C ILE A 111 12.14 0.46 -4.38
N MET A 112 12.96 0.97 -3.46
CA MET A 112 14.09 0.24 -2.89
C MET A 112 13.64 -1.01 -2.12
N ASN A 113 12.44 -1.00 -1.55
CA ASN A 113 11.84 -2.15 -0.87
C ASN A 113 11.06 -3.09 -1.81
N GLY A 114 11.08 -2.86 -3.14
CA GLY A 114 10.44 -3.75 -4.11
C GLY A 114 8.91 -3.60 -4.18
N THR A 115 8.38 -2.44 -3.78
CA THR A 115 6.97 -2.08 -3.93
C THR A 115 6.76 -1.43 -5.28
N SER A 116 5.94 -2.06 -6.12
CA SER A 116 5.60 -1.60 -7.48
C SER A 116 4.38 -0.69 -7.53
N ALA A 117 3.53 -0.77 -6.51
CA ALA A 117 2.29 -0.02 -6.44
C ALA A 117 1.95 0.41 -5.00
N VAL A 118 1.47 1.63 -4.85
CA VAL A 118 1.07 2.22 -3.56
C VAL A 118 -0.32 2.85 -3.64
N LEU A 119 -1.10 2.70 -2.56
CA LEU A 119 -2.37 3.41 -2.35
C LEU A 119 -2.15 4.49 -1.29
N ASP A 120 -1.99 5.73 -1.74
CA ASP A 120 -1.62 6.84 -0.88
C ASP A 120 -2.82 7.70 -0.47
N MET A 121 -2.79 8.17 0.78
CA MET A 121 -3.75 9.11 1.34
C MET A 121 -3.01 10.29 1.96
N TYR A 122 -3.00 11.45 1.31
CA TYR A 122 -2.43 12.65 1.93
C TYR A 122 -3.04 13.93 1.35
N PHE A 123 -2.50 15.09 1.71
CA PHE A 123 -3.01 16.39 1.26
C PHE A 123 -2.80 16.66 -0.25
N ASN A 124 -2.17 15.73 -0.99
CA ASN A 124 -2.06 15.68 -2.45
C ASN A 124 -1.51 16.98 -3.07
N PRO A 125 -0.20 17.27 -2.88
CA PRO A 125 0.45 18.19 -3.79
C PRO A 125 0.48 17.56 -5.19
N ASP A 126 0.74 18.36 -6.23
CA ASP A 126 0.82 17.86 -7.59
C ASP A 126 2.02 16.90 -7.78
N VAL A 127 1.79 15.61 -7.58
CA VAL A 127 2.82 14.54 -7.58
C VAL A 127 3.05 13.90 -8.95
N VAL A 128 2.23 14.23 -9.97
CA VAL A 128 2.18 13.51 -11.25
C VAL A 128 3.56 13.37 -11.88
N ASP A 129 4.33 14.46 -11.91
CA ASP A 129 5.65 14.48 -12.55
C ASP A 129 6.69 13.64 -11.78
N LEU A 130 6.55 13.53 -10.45
CA LEU A 130 7.37 12.62 -9.64
C LEU A 130 7.02 11.17 -9.95
N VAL A 131 5.73 10.83 -9.97
CA VAL A 131 5.30 9.46 -10.27
C VAL A 131 5.79 8.98 -11.63
N GLU A 132 5.65 9.81 -12.67
CA GLU A 132 6.14 9.50 -14.02
C GLU A 132 7.67 9.39 -14.07
N ARG A 133 8.40 10.24 -13.33
CA ARG A 133 9.87 10.17 -13.24
C ARG A 133 10.35 8.86 -12.63
N TYR A 134 9.75 8.44 -11.52
CA TYR A 134 10.17 7.26 -10.78
C TYR A 134 9.61 5.94 -11.33
N GLY A 135 8.56 6.00 -12.15
CA GLY A 135 8.05 4.84 -12.89
C GLY A 135 7.25 3.83 -12.05
N ILE A 136 6.86 4.20 -10.82
CA ILE A 136 6.07 3.37 -9.89
C ILE A 136 4.56 3.64 -10.07
N ARG A 137 3.69 2.67 -9.78
CA ARG A 137 2.24 2.90 -9.79
C ARG A 137 1.78 3.57 -8.51
N VAL A 138 0.97 4.61 -8.63
CA VAL A 138 0.43 5.36 -7.50
C VAL A 138 -1.07 5.52 -7.68
N PHE A 139 -1.81 5.21 -6.63
CA PHE A 139 -3.22 5.53 -6.50
C PHE A 139 -3.35 6.61 -5.44
N GLU A 140 -3.76 7.81 -5.83
CA GLU A 140 -3.74 8.97 -4.93
C GLU A 140 -4.91 9.91 -5.19
N GLY A 141 -5.27 10.67 -4.18
CA GLY A 141 -6.19 11.80 -4.28
C GLY A 141 -6.12 12.64 -3.01
N PRO A 142 -6.58 13.91 -3.07
CA PRO A 142 -6.61 14.77 -1.90
C PRO A 142 -7.59 14.21 -0.86
N THR A 143 -7.21 14.27 0.41
CA THR A 143 -8.02 13.74 1.52
C THR A 143 -9.12 14.70 1.96
N PHE A 144 -10.35 14.20 2.06
CA PHE A 144 -11.46 14.86 2.76
C PHE A 144 -11.28 14.72 4.28
N ILE A 145 -11.06 15.86 4.94
CA ILE A 145 -10.88 15.98 6.39
C ILE A 145 -11.28 17.40 6.83
N ASP A 146 -12.57 17.59 7.16
CA ASP A 146 -13.17 18.90 7.43
C ASP A 146 -12.41 19.74 8.49
N ASN A 147 -11.77 19.09 9.46
CA ASN A 147 -11.02 19.77 10.52
C ASN A 147 -9.69 20.40 10.06
N LEU A 148 -9.17 20.00 8.89
CA LEU A 148 -7.90 20.48 8.36
C LEU A 148 -8.03 21.17 7.01
N ARG A 149 -9.02 20.81 6.19
CA ARG A 149 -9.15 21.32 4.82
C ARG A 149 -10.61 21.60 4.47
N ASP A 150 -10.81 22.65 3.67
CA ASP A 150 -12.11 22.94 3.06
C ASP A 150 -12.48 21.84 2.06
N PRO A 151 -13.62 21.15 2.24
CA PRO A 151 -14.08 20.11 1.32
C PRO A 151 -14.19 20.56 -0.13
N LYS A 152 -14.51 21.84 -0.39
CA LYS A 152 -14.60 22.39 -1.75
C LYS A 152 -13.23 22.48 -2.42
N LEU A 153 -12.20 22.82 -1.65
CA LEU A 153 -10.82 22.83 -2.16
C LEU A 153 -10.38 21.40 -2.51
N THR A 154 -10.60 20.46 -1.61
CA THR A 154 -10.30 19.03 -1.81
C THR A 154 -11.00 18.49 -3.06
N GLU A 155 -12.29 18.82 -3.25
CA GLU A 155 -13.02 18.42 -4.46
C GLU A 155 -12.39 18.99 -5.74
N ASN A 156 -12.05 20.29 -5.75
CA ASN A 156 -11.43 20.92 -6.93
C ASN A 156 -10.10 20.27 -7.28
N GLU A 157 -9.27 19.97 -6.28
CA GLU A 157 -8.00 19.25 -6.46
C GLU A 157 -8.21 17.84 -7.01
N LEU A 158 -9.21 17.11 -6.52
CA LEU A 158 -9.55 15.78 -7.01
C LEU A 158 -9.95 15.83 -8.49
N ARG A 159 -10.83 16.77 -8.87
CA ARG A 159 -11.27 16.94 -10.26
C ARG A 159 -10.12 17.31 -11.19
N ASN A 160 -9.21 18.18 -10.72
CA ASN A 160 -8.01 18.54 -11.46
C ASN A 160 -7.09 17.33 -11.67
N LEU A 161 -6.88 16.53 -10.63
CA LEU A 161 -6.09 15.30 -10.72
C LEU A 161 -6.71 14.32 -11.73
N VAL A 162 -8.01 14.03 -11.60
CA VAL A 162 -8.76 13.16 -12.52
C VAL A 162 -8.61 13.61 -13.98
N SER A 163 -8.68 14.92 -14.23
CA SER A 163 -8.49 15.46 -15.58
C SER A 163 -7.07 15.28 -16.09
N ARG A 164 -6.05 15.51 -15.23
CA ARG A 164 -4.64 15.48 -15.62
C ARG A 164 -4.12 14.08 -15.89
N VAL A 165 -4.61 13.07 -15.16
CA VAL A 165 -4.06 11.70 -15.20
C VAL A 165 -4.88 10.73 -16.04
N ARG A 166 -5.83 11.23 -16.84
CA ARG A 166 -6.75 10.41 -17.66
C ARG A 166 -6.02 9.32 -18.45
N ASP A 167 -4.90 9.69 -19.09
CA ASP A 167 -4.12 8.80 -19.96
C ASP A 167 -2.88 8.20 -19.26
N SER A 168 -2.62 8.53 -17.99
CA SER A 168 -1.46 7.96 -17.28
C SER A 168 -1.68 6.47 -17.01
N LYS A 169 -0.61 5.68 -17.22
CA LYS A 169 -0.56 4.25 -16.85
C LYS A 169 -0.08 4.03 -15.40
N LEU A 170 0.49 5.07 -14.77
CA LEU A 170 1.19 4.97 -13.49
C LEU A 170 0.42 5.62 -12.36
N ILE A 171 -0.15 6.81 -12.56
CA ILE A 171 -0.97 7.48 -11.55
C ILE A 171 -2.46 7.34 -11.87
N LYS A 172 -3.24 6.92 -10.87
CA LYS A 172 -4.70 6.82 -10.94
C LYS A 172 -5.35 7.54 -9.76
N PRO A 173 -6.45 8.27 -9.99
CA PRO A 173 -7.12 8.98 -8.91
C PRO A 173 -7.86 8.00 -7.98
N ILE A 174 -7.87 8.29 -6.68
CA ILE A 174 -8.74 7.64 -5.70
C ILE A 174 -9.45 8.68 -4.83
N LEU A 175 -10.64 8.34 -4.35
CA LEU A 175 -11.38 9.18 -3.42
C LEU A 175 -10.95 8.87 -1.98
N ASN A 176 -10.15 9.76 -1.40
CA ASN A 176 -9.66 9.62 -0.04
C ASN A 176 -10.58 10.34 0.95
N LEU A 177 -11.23 9.59 1.83
CA LEU A 177 -11.97 10.11 2.97
C LEU A 177 -11.19 9.73 4.23
N HIS A 178 -10.73 10.68 5.03
CA HIS A 178 -9.93 10.32 6.22
C HIS A 178 -10.67 9.31 7.12
N SER A 179 -11.84 9.67 7.61
CA SER A 179 -12.70 8.81 8.41
C SER A 179 -14.09 9.44 8.57
N VAL A 180 -15.06 8.67 9.07
CA VAL A 180 -16.42 9.19 9.33
C VAL A 180 -16.47 10.19 10.49
N TYR A 181 -15.56 10.10 11.47
CA TYR A 181 -15.56 11.01 12.62
C TYR A 181 -14.91 12.37 12.32
N ALA A 182 -14.03 12.43 11.31
CA ALA A 182 -13.31 13.64 10.92
C ALA A 182 -14.07 14.51 9.89
N ASN A 183 -15.28 14.09 9.48
CA ASN A 183 -16.05 14.74 8.43
C ASN A 183 -17.52 14.96 8.84
N SER A 184 -18.14 15.99 8.27
CA SER A 184 -19.55 16.33 8.42
C SER A 184 -20.45 15.39 7.60
N GLU A 185 -21.75 15.33 7.92
CA GLU A 185 -22.70 14.58 7.09
C GLU A 185 -22.78 15.13 5.67
N ASP A 186 -22.68 16.45 5.50
CA ASP A 186 -22.65 17.11 4.20
C ASP A 186 -21.43 16.66 3.38
N THR A 187 -20.25 16.59 4.00
CA THR A 187 -19.05 16.03 3.34
C THR A 187 -19.25 14.56 2.98
N LEU A 188 -19.82 13.73 3.86
CA LEU A 188 -20.07 12.31 3.55
C LEU A 188 -21.04 12.14 2.37
N MET A 189 -22.12 12.93 2.31
CA MET A 189 -23.05 12.93 1.17
C MET A 189 -22.34 13.40 -0.11
N ARG A 190 -21.52 14.45 -0.03
CA ARG A 190 -20.80 14.96 -1.19
C ARG A 190 -19.76 13.98 -1.72
N VAL A 191 -19.04 13.30 -0.83
CA VAL A 191 -18.10 12.23 -1.18
C VAL A 191 -18.84 11.09 -1.89
N ARG A 192 -20.04 10.70 -1.44
CA ARG A 192 -20.86 9.70 -2.12
C ARG A 192 -21.25 10.13 -3.54
N GLU A 193 -21.66 11.39 -3.72
CA GLU A 193 -21.95 11.94 -5.05
C GLU A 193 -20.72 11.92 -5.97
N LEU A 194 -19.57 12.35 -5.47
CA LEU A 194 -18.31 12.35 -6.23
C LEU A 194 -17.86 10.94 -6.61
N LYS A 195 -18.03 9.99 -5.70
CA LYS A 195 -17.74 8.57 -5.94
C LYS A 195 -18.51 8.04 -7.15
N GLU A 196 -19.81 8.33 -7.21
CA GLU A 196 -20.70 7.93 -8.32
C GLU A 196 -20.38 8.72 -9.61
N GLU A 197 -20.23 10.04 -9.50
CA GLU A 197 -19.99 10.94 -10.64
C GLU A 197 -18.66 10.65 -11.35
N LEU A 198 -17.59 10.45 -10.58
CA LEU A 198 -16.23 10.24 -11.09
C LEU A 198 -15.89 8.76 -11.26
N ASN A 199 -16.79 7.85 -10.86
CA ASN A 199 -16.58 6.40 -10.86
C ASN A 199 -15.26 5.99 -10.17
N LEU A 200 -15.02 6.55 -8.99
CA LEU A 200 -13.80 6.29 -8.21
C LEU A 200 -14.06 5.30 -7.08
N ARG A 201 -12.99 4.63 -6.67
CA ARG A 201 -12.96 3.83 -5.44
C ARG A 201 -12.85 4.74 -4.23
N LEU A 202 -13.45 4.32 -3.12
CA LEU A 202 -13.33 5.01 -1.82
C LEU A 202 -12.25 4.34 -0.98
N HIS A 203 -11.38 5.13 -0.37
CA HIS A 203 -10.35 4.68 0.57
C HIS A 203 -10.50 5.46 1.88
N THR A 204 -10.65 4.73 3.01
CA THR A 204 -10.95 5.36 4.30
C THR A 204 -10.49 4.53 5.50
N HIS A 205 -10.06 5.21 6.57
CA HIS A 205 -9.86 4.59 7.88
C HIS A 205 -11.21 4.31 8.55
N VAL A 206 -11.34 3.14 9.15
CA VAL A 206 -12.58 2.78 9.84
C VAL A 206 -12.33 1.82 11.00
N SER A 207 -12.97 2.11 12.13
CA SER A 207 -12.93 1.27 13.32
C SER A 207 -11.49 0.92 13.76
N GLU A 208 -10.59 1.90 13.70
CA GLU A 208 -9.19 1.75 14.07
C GLU A 208 -9.03 1.68 15.60
N THR A 209 -9.76 2.52 16.33
CA THR A 209 -9.66 2.61 17.79
C THR A 209 -11.01 2.53 18.49
N ARG A 210 -10.99 2.09 19.76
CA ARG A 210 -12.17 2.10 20.62
C ARG A 210 -12.77 3.51 20.78
N ARG A 211 -11.94 4.55 20.79
CA ARG A 211 -12.38 5.93 20.98
C ARG A 211 -13.06 6.49 19.74
N GLU A 212 -12.58 6.15 18.54
CA GLU A 212 -13.32 6.37 17.29
C GLU A 212 -14.72 5.75 17.41
N VAL A 213 -14.78 4.45 17.72
CA VAL A 213 -16.05 3.71 17.82
C VAL A 213 -17.01 4.39 18.79
N TYR A 214 -16.53 4.80 19.97
CA TYR A 214 -17.35 5.53 20.95
C TYR A 214 -17.84 6.88 20.42
N THR A 215 -16.95 7.66 19.80
CA THR A 215 -17.26 8.98 19.25
C THR A 215 -18.32 8.90 18.14
N VAL A 216 -18.15 7.96 17.21
CA VAL A 216 -19.09 7.72 16.12
C VAL A 216 -20.43 7.23 16.65
N ARG A 217 -20.43 6.28 17.60
CA ARG A 217 -21.66 5.81 18.27
C ARG A 217 -22.40 6.94 18.97
N GLY A 218 -21.69 7.83 19.68
CA GLY A 218 -22.28 8.98 20.33
C GLY A 218 -22.93 9.97 19.36
N ARG A 219 -22.32 10.18 18.19
CA ARG A 219 -22.80 11.12 17.16
C ARG A 219 -23.96 10.56 16.31
N TYR A 220 -23.86 9.29 15.89
CA TYR A 220 -24.77 8.71 14.90
C TYR A 220 -25.73 7.66 15.47
N GLY A 221 -25.49 7.16 16.69
CA GLY A 221 -26.19 5.98 17.22
C GLY A 221 -25.82 4.67 16.52
N LEU A 222 -24.81 4.68 15.63
CA LEU A 222 -24.37 3.58 14.77
C LEU A 222 -22.85 3.36 14.92
N TYR A 223 -22.35 2.17 14.58
CA TYR A 223 -20.91 1.91 14.50
C TYR A 223 -20.32 2.44 13.18
N PRO A 224 -18.98 2.65 13.09
CA PRO A 224 -18.35 3.28 11.92
C PRO A 224 -18.68 2.64 10.56
N VAL A 225 -18.71 1.31 10.45
CA VAL A 225 -19.05 0.63 9.19
C VAL A 225 -20.54 0.80 8.86
N GLU A 226 -21.41 0.79 9.88
CA GLU A 226 -22.84 1.07 9.72
C GLU A 226 -23.08 2.51 9.21
N VAL A 227 -22.27 3.48 9.66
CA VAL A 227 -22.32 4.86 9.17
C VAL A 227 -21.93 4.93 7.69
N LEU A 228 -20.84 4.27 7.28
CA LEU A 228 -20.49 4.19 5.84
C LEU A 228 -21.64 3.58 5.03
N SER A 229 -22.26 2.51 5.53
CA SER A 229 -23.41 1.88 4.87
C SER A 229 -24.62 2.83 4.78
N LYS A 230 -24.95 3.56 5.86
CA LYS A 230 -26.05 4.54 5.90
C LYS A 230 -25.89 5.61 4.82
N PHE A 231 -24.66 6.09 4.59
CA PHE A 231 -24.36 7.13 3.60
C PHE A 231 -24.12 6.58 2.18
N GLY A 232 -24.28 5.27 1.94
CA GLY A 232 -24.03 4.67 0.62
C GLY A 232 -22.55 4.63 0.22
N LEU A 233 -21.65 4.65 1.21
CA LEU A 233 -20.19 4.65 1.03
C LEU A 233 -19.57 3.25 1.19
N LEU A 234 -20.38 2.22 1.40
CA LEU A 234 -19.92 0.83 1.58
C LEU A 234 -20.39 -0.06 0.44
N ASP A 235 -19.50 -0.36 -0.50
CA ASP A 235 -19.71 -1.28 -1.62
C ASP A 235 -18.40 -1.95 -2.08
N SER A 236 -18.42 -2.67 -3.20
CA SER A 236 -17.26 -3.41 -3.73
C SER A 236 -16.10 -2.53 -4.23
N SER A 237 -16.32 -1.21 -4.29
CA SER A 237 -15.30 -0.20 -4.62
C SER A 237 -14.79 0.53 -3.38
N THR A 238 -15.19 0.10 -2.18
CA THR A 238 -14.72 0.64 -0.90
C THR A 238 -13.54 -0.17 -0.36
N ILE A 239 -12.51 0.54 0.10
CA ILE A 239 -11.30 0.03 0.73
C ILE A 239 -11.26 0.55 2.17
N LEU A 240 -11.33 -0.37 3.12
CA LEU A 240 -11.47 -0.11 4.56
C LEU A 240 -10.17 -0.44 5.28
N VAL A 241 -9.58 0.55 5.94
CA VAL A 241 -8.29 0.42 6.60
C VAL A 241 -8.46 0.22 8.11
N HIS A 242 -7.59 -0.64 8.69
CA HIS A 242 -7.46 -0.99 10.10
C HIS A 242 -8.47 -2.00 10.64
N LEU A 243 -9.77 -1.67 10.75
CA LEU A 243 -10.82 -2.61 11.19
C LEU A 243 -10.49 -3.37 12.50
N GLY A 244 -9.84 -2.69 13.46
CA GLY A 244 -9.46 -3.29 14.75
C GLY A 244 -10.62 -3.43 15.73
N TRP A 245 -11.66 -2.59 15.61
CA TRP A 245 -12.80 -2.54 16.53
C TRP A 245 -14.12 -2.68 15.79
N VAL A 246 -14.37 -3.87 15.25
CA VAL A 246 -15.53 -4.15 14.39
C VAL A 246 -16.41 -5.21 15.02
N THR A 247 -17.73 -5.02 14.94
CA THR A 247 -18.70 -6.00 15.43
C THR A 247 -18.98 -7.09 14.39
N ASN A 248 -19.49 -8.24 14.83
CA ASN A 248 -19.78 -9.36 13.91
C ASN A 248 -20.76 -9.00 12.79
N TRP A 249 -21.77 -8.16 13.06
CA TRP A 249 -22.72 -7.76 12.02
C TRP A 249 -22.13 -6.70 11.08
N GLU A 250 -21.22 -5.85 11.53
CA GLU A 250 -20.45 -5.00 10.61
C GLU A 250 -19.57 -5.83 9.68
N LEU A 251 -19.00 -6.95 10.14
CA LEU A 251 -18.30 -7.89 9.27
C LEU A 251 -19.22 -8.50 8.22
N GLU A 252 -20.46 -8.84 8.59
CA GLU A 252 -21.46 -9.30 7.61
C GLU A 252 -21.78 -8.21 6.58
N LEU A 253 -21.81 -6.92 6.97
CA LEU A 253 -21.95 -5.82 6.01
C LEU A 253 -20.78 -5.80 5.03
N ILE A 254 -19.54 -5.79 5.52
CA ILE A 254 -18.32 -5.74 4.71
C ILE A 254 -18.26 -6.90 3.72
N VAL A 255 -18.53 -8.13 4.19
CA VAL A 255 -18.57 -9.33 3.36
C VAL A 255 -19.69 -9.25 2.33
N ARG A 256 -20.91 -8.88 2.72
CA ARG A 256 -22.03 -8.77 1.79
C ARG A 256 -21.78 -7.74 0.69
N THR A 257 -21.13 -6.63 1.01
CA THR A 257 -20.83 -5.57 0.06
C THR A 257 -19.55 -5.80 -0.73
N GLN A 258 -18.77 -6.84 -0.40
CA GLN A 258 -17.48 -7.16 -1.02
C GLN A 258 -16.47 -6.01 -0.93
N ALA A 259 -16.53 -5.22 0.15
CA ALA A 259 -15.55 -4.16 0.40
C ALA A 259 -14.19 -4.78 0.76
N THR A 260 -13.09 -4.20 0.29
CA THR A 260 -11.75 -4.69 0.63
C THR A 260 -11.35 -4.24 2.03
N ALA A 261 -10.81 -5.16 2.83
CA ALA A 261 -10.19 -4.86 4.11
C ALA A 261 -8.67 -4.71 3.97
N VAL A 262 -8.07 -3.71 4.61
CA VAL A 262 -6.61 -3.49 4.62
C VAL A 262 -6.09 -3.58 6.05
N HIS A 263 -5.16 -4.51 6.27
CA HIS A 263 -4.52 -4.70 7.57
C HIS A 263 -3.18 -3.94 7.64
N CYS A 264 -2.99 -3.15 8.69
CA CYS A 264 -1.78 -2.36 8.95
C CYS A 264 -1.18 -2.72 10.33
N PRO A 265 -0.65 -3.95 10.49
CA PRO A 265 -0.29 -4.50 11.80
C PRO A 265 0.77 -3.68 12.54
N SER A 266 1.80 -3.17 11.87
CA SER A 266 2.85 -2.40 12.56
C SER A 266 2.32 -1.12 13.17
N SER A 267 1.56 -0.33 12.40
CA SER A 267 0.89 0.89 12.89
C SER A 267 -0.06 0.57 14.04
N ASN A 268 -0.93 -0.43 13.87
CA ASN A 268 -1.89 -0.80 14.91
C ASN A 268 -1.21 -1.20 16.22
N MET A 269 -0.05 -1.89 16.16
CA MET A 269 0.76 -2.23 17.32
C MET A 269 1.51 -1.02 17.90
N LYS A 270 2.13 -0.18 17.06
CA LYS A 270 2.92 0.99 17.50
C LYS A 270 2.03 2.01 18.23
N LEU A 271 0.82 2.24 17.74
CA LEU A 271 -0.17 3.13 18.36
C LEU A 271 -0.96 2.49 19.50
N ALA A 272 -0.66 1.24 19.86
CA ALA A 272 -1.33 0.48 20.91
C ALA A 272 -2.87 0.51 20.78
N THR A 273 -3.39 0.44 19.55
CA THR A 273 -4.84 0.54 19.24
C THR A 273 -5.67 -0.52 19.96
N ALA A 274 -5.03 -1.61 20.40
CA ALA A 274 -5.62 -2.78 21.05
C ALA A 274 -6.77 -3.41 20.23
N GLY A 275 -6.81 -3.15 18.92
CA GLY A 275 -7.79 -3.70 18.01
C GLY A 275 -7.48 -5.15 17.63
N PHE A 276 -8.54 -5.92 17.40
CA PHE A 276 -8.48 -7.28 16.89
C PHE A 276 -8.94 -7.28 15.42
N PHE A 277 -7.99 -7.29 14.48
CA PHE A 277 -8.32 -7.41 13.06
C PHE A 277 -8.87 -8.83 12.77
N PRO A 278 -10.12 -8.97 12.30
CA PRO A 278 -10.80 -10.27 12.20
C PRO A 278 -10.40 -11.03 10.93
N ILE A 279 -9.11 -11.42 10.85
CA ILE A 279 -8.51 -12.01 9.65
C ILE A 279 -9.23 -13.28 9.17
N LYS A 280 -9.69 -14.16 10.09
CA LYS A 280 -10.27 -15.46 9.72
C LYS A 280 -11.64 -15.31 9.07
N GLU A 281 -12.42 -14.35 9.55
CA GLU A 281 -13.74 -14.02 9.04
C GLU A 281 -13.61 -13.32 7.69
N LEU A 282 -12.70 -12.34 7.59
CA LEU A 282 -12.51 -11.55 6.38
C LEU A 282 -11.95 -12.38 5.21
N LEU A 283 -10.92 -13.21 5.43
CA LEU A 283 -10.33 -14.05 4.37
C LEU A 283 -11.32 -15.04 3.75
N LYS A 284 -12.41 -15.39 4.44
CA LYS A 284 -13.45 -16.30 3.91
C LYS A 284 -14.51 -15.58 3.08
N GLY A 285 -14.64 -14.27 3.24
CA GLY A 285 -15.81 -13.53 2.74
C GLY A 285 -15.48 -12.36 1.83
N THR A 286 -14.26 -11.81 1.89
CA THR A 286 -13.88 -10.65 1.08
C THR A 286 -12.39 -10.61 0.78
N ASN A 287 -11.99 -9.66 -0.08
CA ASN A 287 -10.59 -9.38 -0.37
C ASN A 287 -9.90 -8.73 0.85
N VAL A 288 -8.71 -9.21 1.20
CA VAL A 288 -7.90 -8.66 2.29
C VAL A 288 -6.51 -8.32 1.76
N ALA A 289 -6.08 -7.07 1.92
CA ALA A 289 -4.76 -6.58 1.52
C ALA A 289 -3.93 -6.14 2.74
N LEU A 290 -2.64 -5.85 2.51
CA LEU A 290 -1.73 -5.30 3.52
C LEU A 290 -1.35 -3.87 3.18
N GLY A 291 -1.20 -3.02 4.20
CA GLY A 291 -0.66 -1.68 4.06
C GLY A 291 0.29 -1.33 5.20
N THR A 292 1.22 -0.41 4.97
CA THR A 292 2.18 0.02 5.99
C THR A 292 1.67 1.16 6.85
N ASP A 293 0.59 1.83 6.42
CA ASP A 293 0.21 3.16 6.92
C ASP A 293 1.35 4.16 6.64
N GLY A 294 1.37 5.32 7.31
CA GLY A 294 2.40 6.32 7.23
C GLY A 294 3.65 5.95 8.03
N PRO A 295 4.85 6.33 7.57
CA PRO A 295 6.08 6.20 8.36
C PRO A 295 6.12 7.12 9.60
N GLY A 296 5.07 7.91 9.87
CA GLY A 296 4.87 8.55 11.18
C GLY A 296 4.31 7.59 12.26
N THR A 297 3.58 6.55 11.87
CA THR A 297 2.91 5.59 12.76
C THR A 297 3.41 4.15 12.58
N GLY A 298 4.01 3.81 11.43
CA GLY A 298 4.65 2.50 11.17
C GLY A 298 6.19 2.53 11.05
N ASP A 299 6.78 3.72 10.88
CA ASP A 299 8.23 3.99 10.72
C ASP A 299 8.98 3.27 9.57
N SER A 300 8.32 2.44 8.76
CA SER A 300 8.91 1.70 7.64
C SER A 300 7.90 1.49 6.52
N LEU A 301 8.32 1.70 5.27
CA LEU A 301 7.53 1.34 4.07
C LEU A 301 7.94 -0.03 3.50
N ASP A 302 8.25 -1.00 4.37
CA ASP A 302 8.78 -2.31 3.96
C ASP A 302 7.70 -3.39 4.09
N MET A 303 7.09 -3.74 2.95
CA MET A 303 6.02 -4.74 2.86
C MET A 303 6.46 -6.15 3.29
N PHE A 304 7.75 -6.50 3.24
CA PHE A 304 8.23 -7.78 3.77
C PHE A 304 8.10 -7.83 5.29
N LYS A 305 8.40 -6.71 5.96
CA LYS A 305 8.20 -6.59 7.41
C LYS A 305 6.72 -6.65 7.75
N GLU A 306 5.86 -5.98 6.97
CA GLU A 306 4.40 -6.02 7.19
C GLU A 306 3.83 -7.44 7.05
N MET A 307 4.24 -8.20 6.03
CA MET A 307 3.84 -9.61 5.90
C MET A 307 4.21 -10.42 7.15
N ARG A 308 5.45 -10.27 7.64
CA ARG A 308 5.91 -10.96 8.85
C ARG A 308 5.10 -10.54 10.08
N MET A 309 4.85 -9.25 10.25
CA MET A 309 4.08 -8.72 11.39
C MET A 309 2.63 -9.21 11.36
N ALA A 310 1.98 -9.18 10.20
CA ALA A 310 0.63 -9.70 10.01
C ALA A 310 0.54 -11.16 10.46
N VAL A 311 1.44 -12.01 9.96
CA VAL A 311 1.42 -13.45 10.28
C VAL A 311 1.61 -13.70 11.77
N LEU A 312 2.60 -13.07 12.40
CA LEU A 312 2.90 -13.31 13.81
C LEU A 312 1.80 -12.78 14.72
N LEU A 313 1.31 -11.57 14.45
CA LEU A 313 0.26 -10.93 15.24
C LEU A 313 -1.04 -11.73 15.16
N GLN A 314 -1.48 -12.13 13.97
CA GLN A 314 -2.73 -12.86 13.80
C GLN A 314 -2.67 -14.26 14.44
N ARG A 315 -1.56 -14.97 14.33
CA ARG A 315 -1.37 -16.26 15.02
C ARG A 315 -1.45 -16.10 16.54
N ASN A 316 -0.84 -15.05 17.08
CA ASN A 316 -0.89 -14.74 18.50
C ASN A 316 -2.30 -14.32 18.94
N ASN A 317 -3.03 -13.56 18.14
CA ASN A 317 -4.38 -13.11 18.48
C ASN A 317 -5.39 -14.27 18.53
N TYR A 318 -5.26 -15.25 17.63
CA TYR A 318 -6.17 -16.40 17.54
C TYR A 318 -5.71 -17.65 18.29
N TRP A 319 -4.54 -17.61 18.93
CA TRP A 319 -3.88 -18.78 19.54
C TRP A 319 -3.79 -19.96 18.57
N ASP A 320 -3.52 -19.67 17.29
CA ASP A 320 -3.56 -20.64 16.22
C ASP A 320 -2.47 -20.32 15.19
N ALA A 321 -1.51 -21.24 15.05
CA ALA A 321 -0.42 -21.12 14.08
C ALA A 321 -0.89 -21.16 12.61
N LYS A 322 -2.17 -21.44 12.35
CA LYS A 322 -2.79 -21.41 11.02
C LYS A 322 -3.72 -20.20 10.80
N ALA A 323 -3.82 -19.28 11.76
CA ALA A 323 -4.72 -18.12 11.64
C ALA A 323 -4.40 -17.22 10.44
N LEU A 324 -3.11 -17.09 10.13
CA LEU A 324 -2.61 -16.53 8.88
C LEU A 324 -1.33 -17.28 8.49
N THR A 325 -1.26 -17.73 7.24
CA THR A 325 -0.11 -18.42 6.67
C THR A 325 0.78 -17.46 5.88
N ALA A 326 2.03 -17.85 5.64
CA ALA A 326 2.93 -17.06 4.78
C ALA A 326 2.38 -16.92 3.36
N LYS A 327 1.73 -17.96 2.83
CA LYS A 327 1.10 -17.89 1.51
C LYS A 327 0.01 -16.82 1.47
N GLU A 328 -0.94 -16.85 2.40
CA GLU A 328 -2.00 -15.84 2.49
C GLU A 328 -1.41 -14.42 2.64
N ALA A 329 -0.40 -14.23 3.48
CA ALA A 329 0.27 -12.94 3.60
C ALA A 329 0.93 -12.47 2.29
N LEU A 330 1.52 -13.38 1.51
CA LEU A 330 2.04 -13.07 0.18
C LEU A 330 0.93 -12.66 -0.79
N LEU A 331 -0.24 -13.29 -0.75
CA LEU A 331 -1.40 -12.85 -1.53
C LEU A 331 -1.85 -11.44 -1.12
N MET A 332 -1.94 -11.19 0.19
CA MET A 332 -2.34 -9.89 0.75
C MET A 332 -1.40 -8.75 0.32
N ALA A 333 -0.09 -9.02 0.22
CA ALA A 333 0.93 -8.05 -0.21
C ALA A 333 1.14 -7.97 -1.73
N THR A 334 0.43 -8.79 -2.52
CA THR A 334 0.56 -8.82 -3.99
C THR A 334 -0.83 -8.72 -4.64
N VAL A 335 -1.38 -9.84 -5.14
CA VAL A 335 -2.64 -9.89 -5.90
C VAL A 335 -3.79 -9.17 -5.23
N ASN A 336 -3.95 -9.28 -3.91
CA ASN A 336 -5.10 -8.69 -3.23
C ASN A 336 -5.04 -7.16 -3.20
N GLY A 337 -3.83 -6.57 -3.18
CA GLY A 337 -3.64 -5.14 -3.35
C GLY A 337 -4.03 -4.68 -4.76
N TYR A 338 -3.60 -5.38 -5.80
CA TYR A 338 -4.03 -5.08 -7.18
C TYR A 338 -5.55 -5.27 -7.37
N ARG A 339 -6.14 -6.30 -6.74
CA ARG A 339 -7.58 -6.58 -6.73
C ARG A 339 -8.36 -5.45 -6.06
N SER A 340 -7.84 -4.85 -4.99
CA SER A 340 -8.49 -3.75 -4.26
C SER A 340 -8.71 -2.50 -5.11
N VAL A 341 -7.84 -2.28 -6.10
CA VAL A 341 -7.91 -1.17 -7.05
C VAL A 341 -8.45 -1.57 -8.43
N GLY A 342 -8.82 -2.85 -8.62
CA GLY A 342 -9.39 -3.35 -9.88
C GLY A 342 -8.39 -3.51 -11.01
N LEU A 343 -7.09 -3.65 -10.69
CA LEU A 343 -6.06 -3.96 -11.67
C LEU A 343 -5.81 -5.47 -11.77
N ARG A 344 -5.57 -5.95 -12.98
CA ARG A 344 -5.13 -7.33 -13.25
C ARG A 344 -3.62 -7.46 -13.09
N GLY A 345 -3.14 -7.31 -11.85
CA GLY A 345 -1.73 -7.44 -11.47
C GLY A 345 -1.53 -8.39 -10.28
N GLY A 346 -0.29 -8.51 -9.80
CA GLY A 346 0.03 -9.33 -8.62
C GLY A 346 0.06 -10.84 -8.87
N LEU A 347 -0.04 -11.29 -10.13
CA LEU A 347 0.25 -12.66 -10.57
C LEU A 347 1.30 -12.63 -11.69
N ILE A 348 2.25 -13.56 -11.65
CA ILE A 348 3.19 -13.82 -12.75
C ILE A 348 2.56 -14.86 -13.68
N ALA A 349 1.69 -14.39 -14.58
CA ALA A 349 0.99 -15.19 -15.58
C ALA A 349 0.66 -14.34 -16.82
N PRO A 350 0.52 -14.95 -18.02
CA PRO A 350 0.14 -14.22 -19.23
C PRO A 350 -1.13 -13.37 -19.05
N GLY A 351 -1.10 -12.14 -19.55
CA GLY A 351 -2.22 -11.19 -19.46
C GLY A 351 -2.30 -10.38 -18.15
N TYR A 352 -1.43 -10.64 -17.18
CA TYR A 352 -1.29 -9.82 -15.97
C TYR A 352 -0.20 -8.75 -16.16
N LEU A 353 -0.28 -7.67 -15.39
CA LEU A 353 0.75 -6.63 -15.35
C LEU A 353 2.13 -7.23 -14.99
N GLY A 354 3.14 -6.88 -15.77
CA GLY A 354 4.55 -7.27 -15.60
C GLY A 354 5.29 -6.51 -14.52
N ASP A 355 4.62 -6.27 -13.40
CA ASP A 355 5.25 -5.69 -12.23
C ASP A 355 5.88 -6.84 -11.41
N VAL A 356 7.21 -6.85 -11.30
CA VAL A 356 7.98 -7.98 -10.76
C VAL A 356 9.10 -7.49 -9.85
N THR A 357 9.19 -8.06 -8.65
CA THR A 357 10.29 -7.85 -7.71
C THR A 357 11.20 -9.06 -7.72
N VAL A 358 12.50 -8.85 -7.88
CA VAL A 358 13.52 -9.91 -7.86
C VAL A 358 14.36 -9.78 -6.60
N LEU A 359 14.42 -10.85 -5.80
CA LEU A 359 15.24 -10.94 -4.58
C LEU A 359 16.60 -11.59 -4.88
N ASP A 360 17.66 -11.05 -4.28
CA ASP A 360 19.01 -11.59 -4.41
C ASP A 360 19.19 -12.87 -3.57
N VAL A 361 19.37 -14.00 -4.25
CA VAL A 361 19.62 -15.30 -3.61
C VAL A 361 21.04 -15.44 -3.07
N LYS A 362 21.94 -14.50 -3.37
CA LYS A 362 23.29 -14.45 -2.78
C LYS A 362 23.29 -13.87 -1.37
N ASP A 363 22.20 -13.23 -0.95
CA ASP A 363 22.07 -12.81 0.43
C ASP A 363 22.01 -14.06 1.34
N PRO A 364 22.97 -14.22 2.28
CA PRO A 364 23.01 -15.41 3.12
C PRO A 364 21.78 -15.55 4.02
N ARG A 365 21.06 -14.45 4.31
CA ARG A 365 19.92 -14.42 5.24
C ARG A 365 18.66 -15.12 4.70
N ILE A 366 18.55 -15.32 3.38
CA ILE A 366 17.41 -16.05 2.76
C ILE A 366 17.71 -17.55 2.55
N ASN A 367 18.94 -18.00 2.82
CA ASN A 367 19.39 -19.38 2.59
C ASN A 367 19.37 -20.22 3.89
N PRO A 368 19.23 -21.57 3.82
CA PRO A 368 19.14 -22.40 2.62
C PRO A 368 17.80 -22.22 1.89
N LEU A 369 17.85 -22.18 0.55
CA LEU A 369 16.69 -21.92 -0.30
C LEU A 369 16.40 -23.08 -1.24
N ASN A 370 15.15 -23.55 -1.24
CA ASN A 370 14.63 -24.58 -2.15
C ASN A 370 13.12 -24.38 -2.39
N LYS A 371 12.53 -25.17 -3.30
CA LYS A 371 11.10 -25.10 -3.63
C LYS A 371 10.15 -25.22 -2.44
N LEU A 372 10.52 -25.97 -1.40
CA LEU A 372 9.65 -26.25 -0.25
C LEU A 372 9.60 -25.08 0.74
N ASN A 373 10.65 -24.24 0.79
CA ASN A 373 10.75 -23.16 1.77
C ASN A 373 10.78 -21.75 1.19
N VAL A 374 10.99 -21.56 -0.12
CA VAL A 374 11.13 -20.23 -0.73
C VAL A 374 9.96 -19.28 -0.41
N ALA A 375 8.72 -19.77 -0.50
CA ALA A 375 7.53 -18.95 -0.17
C ALA A 375 7.50 -18.54 1.32
N ASN A 376 7.95 -19.43 2.22
CA ASN A 376 8.06 -19.10 3.64
C ASN A 376 9.20 -18.13 3.92
N ASN A 377 10.36 -18.33 3.29
CA ASN A 377 11.54 -17.47 3.49
C ASN A 377 11.29 -16.03 2.99
N ILE A 378 10.51 -15.85 1.91
CA ILE A 378 10.06 -14.54 1.44
C ILE A 378 9.34 -13.78 2.57
N VAL A 379 8.49 -14.44 3.35
CA VAL A 379 7.68 -13.80 4.38
C VAL A 379 8.41 -13.68 5.71
N TYR A 380 9.11 -14.72 6.14
CA TYR A 380 9.70 -14.76 7.48
C TYR A 380 11.13 -14.22 7.56
N SER A 381 11.86 -14.21 6.45
CA SER A 381 13.31 -13.97 6.44
C SER A 381 13.75 -12.81 5.54
N SER A 382 12.97 -12.46 4.51
CA SER A 382 13.32 -11.36 3.61
C SER A 382 13.01 -9.97 4.17
N ASN A 383 13.65 -8.97 3.58
CA ASN A 383 13.41 -7.54 3.80
C ASN A 383 13.76 -6.77 2.52
N GLY A 384 13.37 -5.50 2.44
CA GLY A 384 13.61 -4.65 1.27
C GLY A 384 15.09 -4.54 0.86
N GLY A 385 16.03 -4.69 1.80
CA GLY A 385 17.47 -4.69 1.49
C GLY A 385 17.95 -5.88 0.63
N MET A 386 17.11 -6.89 0.42
CA MET A 386 17.39 -8.04 -0.47
C MET A 386 16.87 -7.84 -1.89
N VAL A 387 16.19 -6.73 -2.18
CA VAL A 387 15.67 -6.46 -3.52
C VAL A 387 16.85 -6.19 -4.46
N LYS A 388 16.90 -6.96 -5.55
CA LYS A 388 17.89 -6.88 -6.61
C LYS A 388 17.39 -6.03 -7.78
N TYR A 389 16.14 -6.28 -8.19
CA TYR A 389 15.47 -5.53 -9.24
C TYR A 389 14.01 -5.28 -8.88
N LEU A 390 13.50 -4.13 -9.31
CA LEU A 390 12.06 -3.87 -9.41
C LEU A 390 11.76 -3.54 -10.87
N VAL A 391 10.81 -4.27 -11.44
CA VAL A 391 10.24 -4.01 -12.75
C VAL A 391 8.83 -3.49 -12.57
N VAL A 392 8.51 -2.37 -13.22
CA VAL A 392 7.15 -1.82 -13.26
C VAL A 392 6.86 -1.42 -14.69
N ASN A 393 5.68 -1.79 -15.19
CA ASN A 393 5.23 -1.38 -16.53
C ASN A 393 6.25 -1.71 -17.65
N GLY A 394 6.91 -2.87 -17.55
CA GLY A 394 7.90 -3.35 -18.53
C GLY A 394 9.27 -2.68 -18.47
N LYS A 395 9.54 -1.84 -17.46
CA LYS A 395 10.83 -1.16 -17.27
C LYS A 395 11.46 -1.54 -15.95
N VAL A 396 12.79 -1.67 -15.92
CA VAL A 396 13.53 -1.82 -14.67
C VAL A 396 13.60 -0.44 -13.99
N VAL A 397 12.84 -0.25 -12.91
CA VAL A 397 12.81 1.01 -12.15
C VAL A 397 13.79 1.02 -10.97
N TYR A 398 14.27 -0.16 -10.57
CA TYR A 398 15.31 -0.31 -9.56
C TYR A 398 16.30 -1.40 -9.96
N GLY A 399 17.59 -1.11 -9.82
CA GLY A 399 18.66 -2.09 -9.95
C GLY A 399 20.04 -1.48 -9.73
N SER A 400 21.09 -2.23 -10.05
CA SER A 400 22.48 -1.76 -9.89
C SER A 400 22.81 -0.48 -10.67
N HIS A 401 22.07 -0.17 -11.74
CA HIS A 401 22.33 0.98 -12.59
C HIS A 401 21.87 2.32 -11.99
N ASN A 402 20.92 2.31 -11.04
CA ASN A 402 20.37 3.53 -10.43
C ASN A 402 20.30 3.51 -8.89
N ARG A 403 20.67 2.40 -8.24
CA ARG A 403 20.61 2.25 -6.78
C ARG A 403 21.36 3.36 -6.03
N GLU A 404 22.57 3.71 -6.45
CA GLU A 404 23.38 4.73 -5.78
C GLU A 404 22.79 6.14 -5.94
N GLU A 405 22.27 6.45 -7.13
CA GLU A 405 21.59 7.71 -7.43
C GLU A 405 20.34 7.91 -6.53
N LEU A 406 19.51 6.86 -6.39
CA LEU A 406 18.33 6.90 -5.52
C LEU A 406 18.71 7.14 -4.05
N ILE A 407 19.77 6.48 -3.57
CA ILE A 407 20.28 6.67 -2.20
C ILE A 407 20.77 8.12 -2.02
N GLU A 408 21.55 8.65 -2.96
CA GLU A 408 22.03 10.02 -2.89
C GLU A 408 20.88 11.02 -2.87
N ARG A 409 19.89 10.85 -3.76
CA ARG A 409 18.70 11.70 -3.81
C ARG A 409 17.91 11.65 -2.49
N ALA A 410 17.69 10.47 -1.93
CA ALA A 410 17.03 10.31 -0.64
C ALA A 410 17.78 11.03 0.49
N LEU A 411 19.12 10.98 0.50
CA LEU A 411 19.94 11.67 1.49
C LEU A 411 19.90 13.19 1.34
N VAL A 412 19.84 13.72 0.11
CA VAL A 412 19.65 15.15 -0.15
C VAL A 412 18.31 15.61 0.40
N ILE A 413 17.22 14.95 0.01
CA ILE A 413 15.86 15.27 0.48
C ILE A 413 15.78 15.22 2.01
N SER A 414 16.39 14.19 2.61
CA SER A 414 16.41 14.02 4.07
C SER A 414 17.10 15.20 4.78
N ARG A 415 18.16 15.78 4.21
CA ARG A 415 18.81 16.97 4.78
C ARG A 415 17.90 18.19 4.72
N GLU A 416 17.25 18.42 3.58
CA GLU A 416 16.33 19.54 3.38
C GLU A 416 15.12 19.45 4.34
N LEU A 417 14.53 18.26 4.48
CA LEU A 417 13.43 18.01 5.43
C LEU A 417 13.87 18.26 6.88
N ASN A 418 15.06 17.81 7.26
CA ASN A 418 15.61 18.06 8.60
C ASN A 418 15.82 19.56 8.89
N GLU A 419 16.32 20.31 7.92
CA GLU A 419 16.48 21.77 8.06
C GLU A 419 15.13 22.46 8.26
N TYR A 420 14.12 22.08 7.46
CA TYR A 420 12.77 22.60 7.59
C TYR A 420 12.14 22.28 8.96
N LEU A 421 12.25 21.03 9.43
CA LEU A 421 11.73 20.61 10.73
C LEU A 421 12.41 21.36 11.89
N ARG A 422 13.73 21.59 11.83
CA ARG A 422 14.43 22.41 12.82
C ARG A 422 13.89 23.85 12.85
N GLY A 423 13.64 24.43 11.68
CA GLY A 423 13.03 25.76 11.58
C GLY A 423 11.63 25.81 12.18
N MET A 424 10.83 24.76 11.95
CA MET A 424 9.47 24.64 12.47
C MET A 424 9.43 24.46 14.01
N LEU A 425 10.33 23.67 14.58
CA LEU A 425 10.32 23.35 16.01
C LEU A 425 10.96 24.45 16.88
N ASN A 426 11.85 25.27 16.32
CA ASN A 426 12.54 26.34 17.03
C ASN A 426 11.83 27.71 16.95
N GLY A 427 10.77 27.83 16.14
CA GLY A 427 10.01 29.06 15.94
C GLY A 427 8.52 28.83 16.08
#